data_AF-A6FDI3-F1
#
_entry.id   AF-A6FDI3-F1
#
_cell.length_a   1.000
_cell.length_b   1.000
_cell.length_c   1.000
_cell.angle_alpha   90.00
_cell.angle_beta   90.00
_cell.angle_gamma   90.00
#
_symmetry.space_group_name_H-M   'P 1'
#
loop_
_entity.id
_entity.type
_entity.pdbx_description
1 polymer ?
#
loop_
_entity_poly.entity_id
_entity_poly.type
_entity_poly.pdbx_seq_one_letter_code
_entity_poly.pdbx_strand_id
1 'polypeptide(L)'
;MRNTTVQWPILFRYCLLFIFLSVFSTAIILLTFSQDWRIMFDLRIQMVALKLAFIAVIYIAFPFLMVRFCYYFYQLISHGRKEGISLFCYQTLFNPINFIFRPSLLTPGGLTHRRRCIISIILMGCLYSSIFAMGEIIM
;
A
#
# COMPACT_ATOMS: atom_id res chain seq x y z
N MET A 1 0.64 8.15 -22.11
CA MET A 1 0.68 6.97 -21.20
C MET A 1 2.08 6.37 -21.28
N ARG A 2 2.89 6.46 -20.21
CA ARG A 2 4.10 5.64 -20.11
C ARG A 2 3.64 4.30 -19.57
N ASN A 3 3.70 3.24 -20.37
CA ASN A 3 3.34 1.88 -19.99
C ASN A 3 4.04 1.54 -18.68
N THR A 4 3.30 1.51 -17.57
CA THR A 4 3.70 0.75 -16.39
C THR A 4 3.53 -0.71 -16.76
N THR A 5 4.50 -1.25 -17.50
CA THR A 5 4.61 -2.69 -17.69
C THR A 5 4.90 -3.30 -16.33
N VAL A 6 3.93 -4.02 -15.77
CA VAL A 6 4.19 -4.81 -14.57
C VAL A 6 5.17 -5.90 -14.97
N GLN A 7 6.40 -5.77 -14.51
CA GLN A 7 7.44 -6.78 -14.73
C GLN A 7 7.17 -7.96 -13.78
N TRP A 8 6.17 -8.77 -14.14
CA TRP A 8 5.78 -10.01 -13.46
C TRP A 8 6.94 -10.87 -12.95
N PRO A 9 8.00 -11.15 -13.74
CA PRO A 9 9.12 -11.96 -13.25
C PRO A 9 9.86 -11.32 -12.08
N ILE A 10 9.97 -9.99 -12.06
CA ILE A 10 10.63 -9.25 -10.98
C ILE A 10 9.76 -9.27 -9.73
N LEU A 11 8.46 -9.04 -9.89
CA LEU A 11 7.49 -9.10 -8.78
C LEU A 11 7.50 -10.50 -8.14
N PHE A 12 7.45 -11.54 -8.95
CA PHE A 12 7.47 -12.93 -8.49
C PHE A 12 8.77 -13.26 -7.73
N ARG A 13 9.92 -12.81 -8.23
CA ARG A 13 11.20 -12.97 -7.55
C ARG A 13 11.22 -12.30 -6.17
N TYR A 14 10.69 -11.09 -6.04
CA TYR A 14 10.61 -10.41 -4.75
C TYR A 14 9.64 -11.11 -3.78
N CYS A 15 8.50 -11.60 -4.27
CA CYS A 15 7.57 -12.38 -3.44
C CYS A 15 8.20 -13.68 -2.92
N LEU A 16 8.91 -14.43 -3.78
CA LEU A 16 9.63 -15.64 -3.38
C LEU A 16 10.72 -15.35 -2.36
N LEU A 17 11.49 -14.28 -2.57
CA LEU A 17 12.56 -13.88 -1.65
C LEU A 17 11.99 -13.48 -0.29
N PHE A 18 10.85 -12.78 -0.27
CA PHE A 18 10.13 -12.46 0.96
C PHE A 18 9.65 -13.72 1.69
N ILE A 19 9.03 -14.67 0.99
CA ILE A 19 8.59 -15.94 1.60
C ILE A 19 9.79 -16.70 2.18
N PHE A 20 10.86 -16.86 1.39
CA PHE A 20 12.07 -17.55 1.84
C PHE A 20 12.67 -16.89 3.09
N LEU A 21 12.81 -15.56 3.08
CA LEU A 21 13.40 -14.82 4.19
C LEU A 21 12.51 -14.85 5.44
N SER A 22 11.18 -14.90 5.28
CA SER A 22 10.23 -15.05 6.39
C SER A 22 10.30 -16.44 7.04
N VAL A 23 10.39 -17.50 6.24
CA VAL A 23 10.54 -18.87 6.76
C VAL A 23 11.89 -19.04 7.44
N PHE A 24 12.95 -18.51 6.82
CA PHE A 24 14.30 -18.57 7.36
C PHE A 24 14.43 -17.81 8.70
N SER A 25 13.90 -16.59 8.79
CA SER A 25 13.93 -15.82 10.03
C SER A 25 13.11 -16.49 11.13
N THR A 26 11.94 -17.05 10.80
CA THR A 26 11.11 -17.81 11.74
C THR A 26 11.84 -19.06 12.25
N ALA A 27 12.52 -19.80 11.37
CA ALA A 27 13.31 -20.96 11.75
C ALA A 27 14.46 -20.60 12.69
N ILE A 28 15.20 -19.51 12.41
CA ILE A 28 16.26 -19.03 13.30
C ILE A 28 15.71 -18.68 14.68
N ILE A 29 14.62 -17.91 14.75
CA ILE A 29 14.01 -17.51 16.02
C ILE A 29 13.58 -18.76 16.81
N LEU A 30 12.88 -19.70 16.17
CA LEU A 30 12.40 -20.92 16.84
C LEU A 30 13.53 -21.81 17.31
N LEU A 31 14.58 -22.01 16.51
CA LEU A 31 15.76 -22.78 16.89
C LEU A 31 16.53 -22.14 18.04
N THR A 32 16.62 -20.81 18.06
CA THR A 32 17.35 -20.07 19.10
C THR A 32 16.62 -20.09 20.43
N PHE A 33 15.29 -19.96 20.43
CA PHE A 33 14.50 -19.82 21.66
C PHE A 33 13.92 -21.13 22.20
N SER A 34 13.50 -22.06 21.33
CA SER A 34 12.74 -23.24 21.75
C SER A 34 13.57 -24.52 21.82
N GLN A 35 14.73 -24.57 21.15
CA GLN A 35 15.60 -25.75 20.97
C GLN A 35 14.91 -27.04 20.45
N ASP A 36 13.62 -26.97 20.14
CA ASP A 36 12.79 -28.12 19.80
C ASP A 36 12.27 -27.98 18.35
N TRP A 37 12.70 -28.91 17.52
CA TRP A 37 12.62 -28.82 16.05
C TRP A 37 11.22 -29.19 15.55
N ARG A 38 10.46 -29.93 16.37
CA ARG A 38 9.10 -30.40 16.05
C ARG A 38 8.11 -29.24 15.94
N ILE A 39 8.38 -28.16 16.68
CA ILE A 39 7.56 -26.95 16.76
C ILE A 39 7.58 -26.18 15.43
N MET A 40 8.64 -26.32 14.62
CA MET A 40 8.70 -25.71 13.29
C MET A 40 7.68 -26.29 12.29
N PHE A 41 7.24 -27.53 12.49
CA PHE A 41 6.25 -28.18 11.62
C PHE A 41 4.80 -27.98 12.11
N ASP A 42 4.59 -27.30 13.23
CA ASP A 42 3.24 -26.97 13.67
C ASP A 42 2.64 -25.88 12.78
N LEU A 43 1.60 -26.24 12.04
CA LEU A 43 0.86 -25.35 11.16
C LEU A 43 0.31 -24.12 11.89
N ARG A 44 -0.03 -24.22 13.18
CA ARG A 44 -0.53 -23.07 13.96
C ARG A 44 0.55 -22.02 14.14
N ILE A 45 1.79 -22.45 14.41
CA ILE A 45 2.92 -21.55 14.65
C ILE A 45 3.32 -20.86 13.35
N GLN A 46 3.35 -21.59 12.24
CA GLN A 46 3.59 -21.02 10.91
C GLN A 46 2.52 -19.99 10.52
N MET A 47 1.25 -20.26 10.83
CA MET A 47 0.16 -19.30 10.59
C MET A 47 0.30 -18.03 11.43
N VAL A 48 0.71 -18.14 12.70
CA VAL A 48 0.99 -16.97 13.56
C VAL A 48 2.18 -16.18 13.04
N ALA A 49 3.27 -16.85 12.64
CA ALA A 49 4.45 -16.21 12.08
C ALA A 49 4.13 -15.45 10.77
N LEU A 50 3.33 -16.06 9.89
CA LEU A 50 2.86 -15.41 8.65
C LEU A 50 2.00 -14.18 8.95
N LYS A 51 1.10 -14.26 9.94
CA LYS A 51 0.29 -13.10 10.39
C LYS A 51 1.17 -11.96 10.90
N LEU A 52 2.17 -12.26 11.73
CA LEU A 52 3.11 -11.26 12.24
C LEU A 52 3.94 -10.62 11.11
N ALA A 53 4.44 -11.41 10.16
CA ALA A 53 5.15 -10.92 8.99
C ALA A 53 4.26 -9.99 8.14
N PHE A 54 2.99 -10.35 7.95
CA PHE A 54 2.04 -9.53 7.22
C PHE A 54 1.73 -8.20 7.93
N ILE A 55 1.54 -8.23 9.25
CA ILE A 55 1.36 -7.02 10.07
C ILE A 55 2.57 -6.10 9.94
N ALA A 56 3.79 -6.65 9.99
CA ALA A 56 5.01 -5.87 9.79
C ALA A 56 5.07 -5.19 8.41
N VAL A 57 4.69 -5.92 7.35
CA VAL A 57 4.58 -5.36 6.00
C VAL A 57 3.57 -4.21 5.95
N ILE A 58 2.40 -4.37 6.56
CA ILE A 58 1.38 -3.31 6.63
C ILE A 58 1.92 -2.08 7.35
N TYR A 59 2.59 -2.29 8.48
CA TYR A 59 3.10 -1.20 9.32
C TYR A 59 4.14 -0.34 8.60
N ILE A 60 4.89 -0.92 7.66
CA ILE A 60 5.85 -0.21 6.81
C ILE A 60 5.18 0.36 5.55
N ALA A 61 4.32 -0.43 4.90
CA ALA A 61 3.71 -0.07 3.63
C ALA A 61 2.68 1.06 3.77
N PHE A 62 1.90 1.06 4.84
CA PHE A 62 0.87 2.07 5.08
C PHE A 62 1.42 3.49 5.19
N PRO A 63 2.40 3.81 6.06
CA PRO A 63 2.97 5.16 6.13
C PRO A 63 3.64 5.57 4.82
N PHE A 64 4.31 4.64 4.13
CA PHE A 64 4.91 4.91 2.83
C PHE A 64 3.86 5.31 1.78
N LEU A 65 2.75 4.59 1.71
CA LEU A 65 1.64 4.91 0.80
C LEU A 65 0.95 6.22 1.19
N MET A 66 0.83 6.51 2.49
CA MET A 66 0.25 7.75 2.97
C MET A 66 1.12 8.96 2.61
N VAL A 67 2.44 8.89 2.81
CA VAL A 67 3.40 9.91 2.37
C VAL A 67 3.32 10.10 0.85
N ARG A 68 3.28 8.99 0.09
CA ARG A 68 3.13 9.02 -1.36
C ARG A 68 1.84 9.71 -1.79
N PHE A 69 0.73 9.43 -1.12
CA PHE A 69 -0.54 10.10 -1.36
C PHE A 69 -0.43 11.60 -1.08
N CYS A 70 0.06 12.00 0.10
CA CYS A 70 0.23 13.40 0.47
C CYS A 70 1.11 14.16 -0.53
N TYR A 71 2.23 13.57 -0.97
CA TYR A 71 3.13 14.17 -1.95
C TYR A 71 2.42 14.44 -3.30
N TYR A 72 1.73 13.45 -3.86
CA TYR A 72 1.03 13.64 -5.13
C TYR A 72 -0.20 14.52 -5.00
N PHE A 73 -0.86 14.50 -3.85
CA PHE A 73 -2.00 15.37 -3.57
C PHE A 73 -1.57 16.83 -3.46
N TYR A 74 -0.44 17.08 -2.80
CA TYR A 74 0.19 18.40 -2.77
C TYR A 74 0.50 18.88 -4.18
N GLN A 75 1.15 18.06 -5.03
CA GLN A 75 1.45 18.44 -6.42
C GLN A 75 0.20 18.65 -7.27
N LEU A 76 -0.85 17.85 -7.05
CA LEU A 76 -2.15 18.01 -7.71
C LEU A 76 -2.76 19.38 -7.43
N ILE A 77 -2.70 19.80 -6.17
CA ILE A 77 -3.24 21.08 -5.72
C ILE A 77 -2.35 22.24 -6.14
N SER A 78 -1.03 22.13 -6.00
CA SER A 78 -0.13 23.26 -6.24
C SER A 78 0.05 23.53 -7.74
N HIS A 79 0.22 22.49 -8.55
CA HIS A 79 0.60 22.60 -9.97
C HIS A 79 -0.38 21.90 -10.94
N GLY A 80 -1.31 21.09 -10.44
CA GLY A 80 -2.22 20.31 -11.28
C GLY A 80 -3.52 21.02 -11.66
N ARG A 81 -3.81 22.17 -11.07
CA ARG A 81 -5.04 22.95 -11.32
C ARG A 81 -4.96 23.73 -12.63
N LYS A 82 -6.10 23.88 -13.32
CA LYS A 82 -6.19 24.83 -14.44
C LYS A 82 -6.09 26.27 -13.94
N GLU A 83 -5.60 27.16 -14.80
CA GLU A 83 -5.53 28.59 -14.54
C GLU A 83 -6.93 29.15 -14.22
N GLY A 84 -7.02 30.04 -13.22
CA GLY A 84 -8.28 30.62 -12.75
C GLY A 84 -9.08 29.77 -11.75
N ILE A 85 -8.68 28.54 -11.45
CA ILE A 85 -9.37 27.69 -10.46
C ILE A 85 -8.68 27.82 -9.11
N SER A 86 -9.31 28.51 -8.15
CA SER A 86 -8.81 28.61 -6.78
C SER A 86 -8.90 27.27 -6.03
N LEU A 87 -8.13 27.17 -4.95
CA LEU A 87 -8.06 25.99 -4.09
C LEU A 87 -9.43 25.68 -3.43
N PHE A 88 -10.09 26.74 -2.97
CA PHE A 88 -11.44 26.75 -2.42
C PHE A 88 -12.33 27.54 -3.37
N CYS A 89 -13.12 26.84 -4.19
CA CYS A 89 -14.10 27.44 -5.08
C CYS A 89 -15.39 26.64 -5.08
N TYR A 90 -16.45 27.24 -5.63
CA TYR A 90 -17.74 26.56 -5.79
C TYR A 90 -17.62 25.27 -6.63
N GLN A 91 -16.75 25.27 -7.64
CA GLN A 91 -16.52 24.09 -8.49
C GLN A 91 -15.87 22.93 -7.72
N THR A 92 -15.07 23.23 -6.68
CA THR A 92 -14.51 22.24 -5.76
C THR A 92 -15.40 22.02 -4.54
N LEU A 93 -16.60 22.60 -4.47
CA LEU A 93 -17.48 22.60 -3.29
C LEU A 93 -16.73 22.99 -2.01
N PHE A 94 -15.77 23.91 -2.12
CA PHE A 94 -14.89 24.33 -1.04
C PHE A 94 -14.10 23.18 -0.37
N ASN A 95 -13.88 22.08 -1.08
CA ASN A 95 -13.08 20.95 -0.61
C ASN A 95 -12.00 20.56 -1.64
N PRO A 96 -10.70 20.72 -1.34
CA PRO A 96 -9.62 20.39 -2.27
C PRO A 96 -9.54 18.89 -2.59
N ILE A 97 -10.11 18.01 -1.78
CA ILE A 97 -10.21 16.57 -2.07
C ILE A 97 -11.05 16.36 -3.35
N ASN A 98 -11.96 17.27 -3.69
CA ASN A 98 -12.77 17.16 -4.90
C ASN A 98 -11.99 17.26 -6.21
N PHE A 99 -10.73 17.74 -6.18
CA PHE A 99 -9.84 17.61 -7.35
C PHE A 99 -9.58 16.15 -7.72
N ILE A 100 -9.70 15.20 -6.80
CA ILE A 100 -9.60 13.76 -7.07
C ILE A 100 -10.82 13.27 -7.86
N PHE A 101 -12.00 13.85 -7.65
CA PHE A 101 -13.25 13.40 -8.28
C PHE A 101 -13.61 14.19 -9.54
N ARG A 102 -13.09 15.40 -9.71
CA ARG A 102 -13.40 16.29 -10.84
C ARG A 102 -12.21 16.46 -11.80
N PRO A 103 -12.04 15.57 -12.80
CA PRO A 103 -10.93 15.66 -13.74
C PRO A 103 -10.99 16.89 -14.65
N SER A 104 -12.18 17.49 -14.85
CA SER A 104 -12.38 18.67 -15.69
C SER A 104 -11.66 19.93 -15.19
N LEU A 105 -11.32 19.97 -13.90
CA LEU A 105 -10.64 21.11 -13.25
C LEU A 105 -9.11 21.02 -13.32
N LEU A 106 -8.57 19.96 -13.93
CA LEU A 106 -7.15 19.64 -13.93
C LEU A 106 -6.50 19.85 -15.29
N THR A 107 -5.21 20.17 -15.27
CA THR A 107 -4.34 20.17 -16.44
C THR A 107 -3.93 18.73 -16.81
N PRO A 108 -3.38 18.49 -18.02
CA PRO A 108 -2.84 17.17 -18.37
C PRO A 108 -1.80 16.64 -17.37
N GLY A 109 -1.00 17.53 -16.79
CA GLY A 109 -0.08 17.21 -15.69
C GLY A 109 -0.82 16.81 -14.41
N GLY A 110 -1.83 17.60 -14.02
CA GLY A 110 -2.70 17.31 -12.87
C GLY A 110 -3.40 15.95 -12.96
N LEU A 111 -3.86 15.55 -14.15
CA LEU A 111 -4.44 14.22 -14.37
C LEU A 111 -3.48 13.07 -14.03
N THR A 112 -2.18 13.27 -14.25
CA THR A 112 -1.15 12.28 -13.89
C THR A 112 -0.99 12.18 -12.37
N HIS A 113 -0.93 13.31 -11.66
CA HIS A 113 -0.86 13.33 -10.20
C HIS A 113 -2.12 12.72 -9.57
N ARG A 114 -3.30 13.07 -10.09
CA ARG A 114 -4.59 12.49 -9.70
C ARG A 114 -4.56 10.97 -9.80
N ARG A 115 -4.10 10.42 -10.93
CA ARG A 115 -3.99 8.96 -11.12
C ARG A 115 -3.09 8.32 -10.07
N ARG A 116 -1.95 8.94 -9.74
CA ARG A 116 -1.03 8.43 -8.71
C ARG A 116 -1.62 8.51 -7.29
N CYS A 117 -2.42 9.55 -7.00
CA CYS A 117 -3.20 9.63 -5.76
C CYS A 117 -4.21 8.50 -5.66
N ILE A 118 -5.00 8.27 -6.71
CA ILE A 118 -6.02 7.21 -6.77
C ILE A 118 -5.37 5.83 -6.58
N ILE A 119 -4.25 5.56 -7.25
CA ILE A 119 -3.51 4.30 -7.06
C ILE A 119 -3.08 4.14 -5.60
N SER A 120 -2.61 5.21 -4.96
CA SER A 120 -2.19 5.15 -3.55
C SER A 120 -3.39 4.88 -2.62
N ILE A 121 -4.54 5.53 -2.86
CA ILE A 121 -5.79 5.26 -2.12
C ILE A 121 -6.24 3.81 -2.31
N ILE A 122 -6.24 3.29 -3.53
CA ILE A 122 -6.63 1.90 -3.82
C ILE A 122 -5.72 0.94 -3.08
N LEU A 123 -4.39 1.14 -3.14
CA LEU A 123 -3.42 0.29 -2.45
C LEU A 123 -3.60 0.35 -0.93
N MET A 124 -3.84 1.54 -0.35
CA MET A 124 -4.16 1.69 1.07
C MET A 124 -5.46 0.97 1.42
N GLY A 125 -6.50 1.08 0.59
CA GLY A 125 -7.76 0.36 0.75
C GLY A 125 -7.57 -1.15 0.73
N CYS A 126 -6.78 -1.68 -0.21
CA CYS A 126 -6.44 -3.10 -0.26
C CYS A 126 -5.70 -3.57 1.00
N LEU A 127 -4.73 -2.78 1.50
CA LEU A 127 -4.05 -3.10 2.77
C LEU A 127 -4.99 -3.06 3.97
N TYR A 128 -5.93 -2.13 4.00
CA TYR A 128 -6.91 -2.06 5.08
C TYR A 128 -7.87 -3.26 5.04
N SER A 129 -8.38 -3.63 3.86
CA SER A 129 -9.22 -4.81 3.68
C SER A 129 -8.49 -6.10 4.03
N SER A 130 -7.18 -6.21 3.77
CA SER A 130 -6.42 -7.39 4.13
C SER A 130 -6.21 -7.53 5.64
N ILE A 131 -6.13 -6.43 6.39
CA ILE A 131 -6.17 -6.45 7.86
C ILE A 131 -7.50 -7.05 8.33
N PHE A 132 -8.62 -6.56 7.78
CA PHE A 132 -9.95 -7.04 8.16
C PHE A 132 -10.14 -8.53 7.85
N ALA A 133 -9.76 -8.96 6.64
CA ALA A 133 -9.81 -10.37 6.24
C ALA A 133 -8.95 -11.28 7.14
N MET A 134 -7.79 -10.81 7.61
CA MET A 134 -6.96 -11.54 8.57
C MET A 134 -7.59 -11.63 9.97
N GLY A 135 -8.40 -10.63 10.35
CA GLY A 135 -9.13 -10.59 11.61
C GLY A 135 -10.29 -11.59 11.67
N GLU A 136 -10.98 -11.83 10.55
CA GLU A 136 -12.13 -12.76 10.52
C GLU A 136 -11.74 -14.24 10.52
N ILE A 137 -10.49 -14.60 10.22
CA ILE A 137 -9.98 -15.99 10.32
C ILE A 137 -9.79 -16.43 11.80
N ILE A 138 -10.43 -15.74 12.74
CA ILE A 138 -10.28 -15.93 14.20
C ILE A 138 -11.61 -16.30 14.87
N MET A 139 -12.74 -16.26 14.16
CA MET A 139 -14.02 -16.82 14.65
C MET A 139 -14.28 -18.21 14.08
#